data_AF-A0A2V9MTB6-F1
#
_entry.id   AF-A0A2V9MTB6-F1
#
_cell.length_a   1.000
_cell.length_b   1.000
_cell.length_c   1.000
_cell.angle_alpha   90.00
_cell.angle_beta   90.00
_cell.angle_gamma   90.00
#
_symmetry.space_group_name_H-M   'P 1'
#
loop_
_entity.id
_entity.type
_entity.pdbx_description
1 polymer ?
#
loop_
_entity_poly.entity_id
_entity_poly.type
_entity_poly.pdbx_seq_one_letter_code
_entity_poly.pdbx_strand_id
1 'polypeptide(L)'
;MSTDKLKLAMLVGRDTPTTCSAISMIAGLPQVQILAILIDSERLSIARRLRNLKKNVRREGWSYLYFWLREFLLDFLESLSSRQISRGDVFETLRQSFPGRAFTLGQFEKLNHIPVLEVGNLNGLLAAETLRKLEVDLGIVLGTRILKRSTFSIPRMGCINLHKGKVPEYRGMPPGFWELYDGRSSAGVTVHFVDDGLDTGDIVGEDSVLIRPKDSPRTLRRKLDQKGNELLVRCVLDLAKGQAVRRPQPATSHKTRTSPTRHQQEELEKGLGLSSVRQEQWIRMLKTFFYLTIFYTGFFHVVRGLRKILPKSRGCILLYHRVNDLADDVLTVSLQRFTEHLLTLKKYYTVIPSSVIAEKVRLGEKLPDHSVAIHFDDCYRDVYTQASPILVQLKVPASAFVSSGFIGTERIFQHDADKYPIRMENLRPEDLSGLTKRGFEIGSHTVNHVDLGQCGDEEAYRELVQSKHDLETILARPVLMFSFPFGRKNNIREKVPELVRQAGYQTMFSAHGGYVTGSSDPFNLCRMGVSEVHRPLDLLMEIEGLSLGALKMGWKKLWPNSRSS
;
A
#
# COMPACT_ATOMS: atom_id res chain seq x y z
N MET A 1 43.56 6.34 -11.07
CA MET A 1 43.30 5.11 -10.30
C MET A 1 42.21 4.36 -11.03
N SER A 2 42.45 3.11 -11.46
CA SER A 2 41.43 2.30 -12.13
C SER A 2 40.23 2.15 -11.20
N THR A 3 39.12 2.84 -11.50
CA THR A 3 37.86 2.68 -10.76
C THR A 3 37.11 1.49 -11.34
N ASP A 4 37.69 0.30 -11.23
CA ASP A 4 36.99 -0.92 -11.65
C ASP A 4 35.79 -1.11 -10.72
N LYS A 5 34.60 -1.01 -11.32
CA LYS A 5 33.33 -1.21 -10.61
C LYS A 5 33.22 -2.67 -10.20
N LEU A 6 32.69 -2.93 -9.01
CA LEU A 6 32.42 -4.29 -8.54
C LEU A 6 31.36 -4.94 -9.45
N LYS A 7 31.70 -6.04 -10.13
CA LYS A 7 30.81 -6.74 -11.07
C LYS A 7 29.84 -7.65 -10.32
N LEU A 8 28.54 -7.35 -10.41
CA LEU A 8 27.49 -8.04 -9.66
C LEU A 8 26.61 -8.92 -10.56
N ALA A 9 26.12 -10.03 -10.01
CA ALA A 9 24.97 -10.75 -10.55
C ALA A 9 23.87 -10.87 -9.49
N MET A 10 22.65 -10.51 -9.85
CA MET A 10 21.49 -10.65 -8.97
C MET A 10 20.86 -12.03 -9.17
N LEU A 11 20.81 -12.85 -8.12
CA LEU A 11 20.20 -14.17 -8.11
C LEU A 11 18.84 -14.09 -7.42
N VAL A 12 17.77 -14.22 -8.19
CA VAL A 12 16.42 -13.85 -7.77
C VAL A 12 15.48 -15.04 -7.84
N GLY A 13 14.69 -15.24 -6.78
CA GLY A 13 13.69 -16.31 -6.76
C GLY A 13 12.39 -15.98 -7.50
N ARG A 14 11.94 -14.71 -7.46
CA ARG A 14 10.72 -14.23 -8.12
C ARG A 14 10.81 -12.75 -8.47
N ASP A 15 10.15 -12.36 -9.56
CA ASP A 15 9.85 -10.97 -9.87
C ASP A 15 8.78 -10.45 -8.91
N THR A 16 9.19 -9.64 -7.94
CA THR A 16 8.31 -8.97 -6.97
C THR A 16 8.70 -7.50 -6.83
N PRO A 17 7.77 -6.62 -6.42
CA PRO A 17 8.09 -5.21 -6.18
C PRO A 17 9.24 -5.02 -5.18
N THR A 18 9.34 -5.88 -4.17
CA THR A 18 10.40 -5.87 -3.16
C THR A 18 11.77 -6.20 -3.75
N THR A 19 11.85 -7.24 -4.60
CA THR A 19 13.07 -7.57 -5.33
C THR A 19 13.46 -6.45 -6.29
N CYS A 20 12.51 -5.93 -7.07
CA CYS A 20 12.75 -4.86 -8.03
C CYS A 20 13.26 -3.59 -7.34
N SER A 21 12.70 -3.24 -6.18
CA SER A 21 13.16 -2.12 -5.36
C SER A 21 14.60 -2.31 -4.86
N ALA A 22 14.94 -3.49 -4.32
CA ALA A 22 16.29 -3.78 -3.84
C ALA A 22 17.34 -3.69 -4.97
N ILE A 23 17.03 -4.25 -6.15
CA ILE A 23 17.89 -4.19 -7.34
C ILE A 23 18.05 -2.75 -7.81
N SER A 24 16.97 -1.97 -7.85
CA SER A 24 17.01 -0.56 -8.27
C SER A 24 17.90 0.30 -7.37
N MET A 25 17.88 0.04 -6.06
CA MET A 25 18.77 0.74 -5.11
C MET A 25 20.24 0.41 -5.35
N ILE A 26 20.58 -0.86 -5.63
CA ILE A 26 21.95 -1.27 -5.94
C ILE A 26 22.42 -0.72 -7.29
N ALA A 27 21.55 -0.74 -8.30
CA ALA A 27 21.86 -0.25 -9.64
C ALA A 27 22.22 1.24 -9.68
N GLY A 28 21.70 2.03 -8.73
CA GLY A 28 22.03 3.45 -8.57
C GLY A 28 23.41 3.74 -7.97
N LEU A 29 24.15 2.73 -7.51
CA LEU A 29 25.46 2.93 -6.88
C LEU A 29 26.57 3.08 -7.93
N PRO A 30 27.35 4.18 -7.93
CA PRO A 30 28.39 4.38 -8.92
C PRO A 30 29.57 3.39 -8.81
N GLN A 31 29.75 2.75 -7.65
CA GLN A 31 30.84 1.81 -7.37
C GLN A 31 30.61 0.39 -7.92
N VAL A 32 29.41 0.08 -8.42
CA VAL A 32 29.05 -1.27 -8.84
C VAL A 32 28.54 -1.30 -10.27
N GLN A 33 28.61 -2.48 -10.89
CA GLN A 33 28.04 -2.74 -12.20
C GLN A 33 27.27 -4.06 -12.14
N ILE A 34 25.96 -4.02 -12.31
CA ILE A 34 25.15 -5.24 -12.43
C ILE A 34 25.29 -5.77 -13.86
N LEU A 35 25.82 -6.98 -14.00
CA LEU A 35 26.03 -7.62 -15.30
C LEU A 35 24.80 -8.37 -15.79
N ALA A 36 24.06 -9.02 -14.89
CA ALA A 36 22.84 -9.73 -15.20
C ALA A 36 21.97 -9.97 -13.96
N ILE A 37 20.68 -10.18 -14.19
CA ILE A 37 19.71 -10.66 -13.20
C ILE A 37 19.27 -12.06 -13.62
N LEU A 38 19.59 -13.08 -12.84
CA LEU A 38 19.19 -14.46 -13.10
C LEU A 38 17.95 -14.78 -12.27
N ILE A 39 16.85 -15.13 -12.96
CA ILE A 39 15.57 -15.47 -12.34
C ILE A 39 15.36 -16.98 -12.36
N ASP A 40 15.01 -17.50 -11.20
CA ASP A 40 14.54 -18.87 -11.01
C ASP A 40 13.12 -19.05 -11.59
N SER A 41 13.00 -19.69 -12.76
CA SER A 41 11.73 -19.89 -13.46
C SER A 41 11.15 -21.31 -13.35
N GLU A 42 11.80 -22.23 -12.63
CA GLU A 42 11.36 -23.61 -12.50
C GLU A 42 10.07 -23.71 -11.68
N ARG A 43 9.02 -24.20 -12.33
CA ARG A 43 7.74 -24.48 -11.67
C ARG A 43 7.81 -25.79 -10.90
N LEU A 44 7.20 -25.80 -9.72
CA LEU A 44 7.03 -27.04 -8.95
C LEU A 44 6.20 -28.06 -9.76
N SER A 45 6.79 -29.23 -10.01
CA SER A 45 6.11 -30.35 -10.67
C SER A 45 4.88 -30.82 -9.89
N ILE A 46 3.89 -31.37 -10.60
CA ILE A 46 2.65 -31.90 -10.00
C ILE A 46 2.97 -32.95 -8.94
N ALA A 47 3.91 -33.86 -9.22
CA ALA A 47 4.36 -34.87 -8.26
C ALA A 47 4.90 -34.23 -6.96
N ARG A 48 5.67 -33.15 -7.05
CA ARG A 48 6.17 -32.42 -5.87
C ARG A 48 5.05 -31.71 -5.13
N ARG A 49 4.07 -31.12 -5.83
CA ARG A 49 2.87 -30.53 -5.21
C ARG A 49 2.06 -31.58 -4.43
N LEU A 50 1.85 -32.76 -5.00
CA LEU A 50 1.14 -33.87 -4.34
C LEU A 50 1.91 -34.38 -3.11
N ARG A 51 3.24 -34.51 -3.20
CA ARG A 51 4.07 -34.87 -2.04
C ARG A 51 3.99 -33.83 -0.93
N ASN A 52 4.02 -32.54 -1.27
CA ASN A 52 3.86 -31.45 -0.29
C ASN A 52 2.48 -31.48 0.35
N LEU A 53 1.42 -31.71 -0.44
CA LEU A 53 0.06 -31.87 0.06
C LEU A 53 -0.02 -33.02 1.07
N LYS A 54 0.49 -34.21 0.69
CA LYS A 54 0.53 -35.38 1.58
C LYS A 54 1.31 -35.10 2.87
N LYS A 55 2.44 -34.40 2.77
CA LYS A 55 3.26 -33.99 3.93
C LYS A 55 2.50 -33.03 4.84
N ASN A 56 1.81 -32.04 4.28
CA ASN A 56 1.06 -31.05 5.06
C ASN A 56 -0.17 -31.66 5.73
N VAL A 57 -0.91 -32.54 5.03
CA VAL A 57 -2.03 -33.29 5.62
C VAL A 57 -1.56 -34.21 6.75
N ARG A 58 -0.40 -34.87 6.61
CA ARG A 58 0.18 -35.65 7.72
C ARG A 58 0.59 -34.79 8.92
N ARG A 59 1.04 -33.55 8.68
CA ARG A 59 1.51 -32.63 9.71
C ARG A 59 0.36 -31.92 10.44
N GLU A 60 -0.70 -31.56 9.73
CA GLU A 60 -1.78 -30.70 10.24
C GLU A 60 -3.16 -31.36 10.25
N GLY A 61 -3.28 -32.61 9.75
CA GLY A 61 -4.52 -33.35 9.65
C GLY A 61 -5.39 -32.96 8.44
N TRP A 62 -6.59 -33.53 8.36
CA TRP A 62 -7.56 -33.26 7.29
C TRP A 62 -8.10 -31.84 7.27
N SER A 63 -8.05 -31.13 8.41
CA SER A 63 -8.35 -29.70 8.48
C SER A 63 -7.46 -28.90 7.51
N TYR A 64 -6.23 -29.36 7.21
CA TYR A 64 -5.39 -28.74 6.18
C TYR A 64 -6.15 -28.51 4.87
N LEU A 65 -6.83 -29.55 4.37
CA LEU A 65 -7.49 -29.54 3.08
C LEU A 65 -8.71 -28.61 3.04
N TYR A 66 -9.53 -28.62 4.10
CA TYR A 66 -10.70 -27.74 4.22
C TYR A 66 -10.33 -26.27 4.05
N PHE A 67 -9.35 -25.79 4.82
CA PHE A 67 -8.90 -24.40 4.74
C PHE A 67 -8.14 -24.13 3.45
N TRP A 68 -7.37 -25.09 2.92
CA TRP A 68 -6.73 -24.91 1.61
C TRP A 68 -7.77 -24.66 0.51
N LEU A 69 -8.86 -25.44 0.49
CA LEU A 69 -9.96 -25.25 -0.44
C LEU A 69 -10.68 -23.91 -0.20
N ARG A 70 -10.85 -23.52 1.06
CA ARG A 70 -11.44 -22.23 1.43
C ARG A 70 -10.62 -21.04 0.93
N GLU A 71 -9.30 -21.03 1.17
CA GLU A 71 -8.41 -19.98 0.67
C GLU A 71 -8.42 -19.94 -0.87
N PHE A 72 -8.40 -21.11 -1.52
CA PHE A 72 -8.54 -21.19 -2.97
C PHE A 72 -9.86 -20.58 -3.48
N LEU A 73 -10.98 -20.86 -2.81
CA LEU A 73 -12.28 -20.30 -3.18
C LEU A 73 -12.33 -18.78 -2.95
N LEU A 74 -11.76 -18.29 -1.85
CA LEU A 74 -11.61 -16.88 -1.57
C LEU A 74 -10.79 -16.19 -2.68
N ASP A 75 -9.59 -16.68 -2.98
CA ASP A 75 -8.73 -16.16 -4.04
C ASP A 75 -9.44 -16.14 -5.41
N PHE A 76 -10.22 -17.19 -5.70
CA PHE A 76 -11.02 -17.27 -6.92
C PHE A 76 -12.11 -16.19 -6.98
N LEU A 77 -12.91 -16.05 -5.92
CA LEU A 77 -13.96 -15.02 -5.83
C LEU A 77 -13.38 -13.61 -5.86
N GLU A 78 -12.25 -13.40 -5.18
CA GLU A 78 -11.52 -12.13 -5.19
C GLU A 78 -11.01 -11.76 -6.58
N SER A 79 -10.45 -12.74 -7.29
CA SER A 79 -10.06 -12.60 -8.69
C SER A 79 -11.25 -12.16 -9.55
N LEU A 80 -12.41 -12.81 -9.42
CA LEU A 80 -13.63 -12.41 -10.13
C LEU A 80 -14.07 -10.99 -9.80
N SER A 81 -14.04 -10.59 -8.52
CA SER A 81 -14.42 -9.24 -8.08
C SER A 81 -13.44 -8.13 -8.47
N SER A 82 -12.27 -8.50 -9.00
CA SER A 82 -11.25 -7.58 -9.50
C SER A 82 -11.16 -7.58 -11.03
N ARG A 83 -11.90 -8.46 -11.73
CA ARG A 83 -11.89 -8.56 -13.22
C ARG A 83 -12.46 -7.35 -13.94
N GLN A 84 -13.08 -6.41 -13.23
CA GLN A 84 -13.61 -5.18 -13.79
C GLN A 84 -12.52 -4.36 -14.49
N ILE A 85 -11.27 -4.49 -14.03
CA ILE A 85 -10.08 -3.84 -14.55
C ILE A 85 -9.00 -4.89 -14.86
N SER A 86 -8.32 -4.74 -16.00
CA SER A 86 -7.22 -5.63 -16.37
C SER A 86 -5.97 -5.31 -15.54
N ARG A 87 -5.28 -6.37 -15.07
CA ARG A 87 -3.94 -6.21 -14.46
C ARG A 87 -2.95 -5.55 -15.43
N GLY A 88 -3.11 -5.76 -16.74
CA GLY A 88 -2.29 -5.12 -17.77
C GLY A 88 -2.49 -3.61 -17.80
N ASP A 89 -3.73 -3.12 -17.70
CA ASP A 89 -4.05 -1.69 -17.73
C ASP A 89 -3.50 -0.98 -16.49
N VAL A 90 -3.60 -1.62 -15.32
CA VAL A 90 -3.02 -1.11 -14.07
C VAL A 90 -1.52 -0.96 -14.21
N PHE A 91 -0.85 -2.02 -14.68
CA PHE A 91 0.59 -2.03 -14.85
C PHE A 91 1.06 -0.98 -15.87
N GLU A 92 0.37 -0.86 -16.99
CA GLU A 92 0.70 0.12 -18.02
C GLU A 92 0.49 1.56 -17.52
N THR A 93 -0.58 1.80 -16.76
CA THR A 93 -0.81 3.10 -16.13
C THR A 93 0.31 3.45 -15.16
N LEU A 94 0.72 2.52 -14.29
CA LEU A 94 1.84 2.74 -13.37
C LEU A 94 3.14 3.00 -14.13
N ARG A 95 3.42 2.25 -15.20
CA ARG A 95 4.60 2.45 -16.06
C ARG A 95 4.66 3.86 -16.64
N GLN A 96 3.53 4.33 -17.16
CA GLN A 96 3.44 5.67 -17.77
C GLN A 96 3.51 6.78 -16.72
N SER A 97 2.94 6.54 -15.53
CA SER A 97 2.95 7.50 -14.42
C SER A 97 4.33 7.69 -13.79
N PHE A 98 5.18 6.66 -13.86
CA PHE A 98 6.52 6.66 -13.26
C PHE A 98 7.57 6.13 -14.25
N PRO A 99 7.93 6.89 -15.29
CA PRO A 99 8.81 6.40 -16.37
C PRO A 99 10.21 6.01 -15.88
N GLY A 100 10.70 6.60 -14.78
CA GLY A 100 12.00 6.26 -14.19
C GLY A 100 11.95 5.15 -13.13
N ARG A 101 10.80 4.52 -12.87
CA ARG A 101 10.62 3.50 -11.83
C ARG A 101 10.27 2.16 -12.47
N ALA A 102 11.05 1.14 -12.14
CA ALA A 102 10.71 -0.24 -12.48
C ALA A 102 9.80 -0.86 -11.39
N PHE A 103 8.69 -1.45 -11.81
CA PHE A 103 7.78 -2.25 -10.97
C PHE A 103 7.95 -3.75 -11.19
N THR A 104 8.54 -4.15 -12.31
CA THR A 104 8.93 -5.53 -12.65
C THR A 104 10.36 -5.58 -13.14
N LEU A 105 10.97 -6.76 -13.09
CA LEU A 105 12.32 -6.97 -13.61
C LEU A 105 12.39 -6.76 -15.12
N GLY A 106 11.34 -7.13 -15.87
CA GLY A 106 11.27 -6.84 -17.31
C GLY A 106 11.23 -5.33 -17.64
N GLN A 107 10.67 -4.49 -16.77
CA GLN A 107 10.79 -3.03 -16.91
C GLN A 107 12.19 -2.55 -16.53
N PHE A 108 12.74 -3.11 -15.46
CA PHE A 108 14.08 -2.77 -14.99
C PHE A 108 15.13 -3.02 -16.11
N GLU A 109 15.03 -4.15 -16.81
CA GLU A 109 15.87 -4.47 -17.97
C GLU A 109 15.81 -3.39 -19.04
N LYS A 110 14.60 -2.97 -19.43
CA LYS A 110 14.40 -1.95 -20.47
C LYS A 110 14.93 -0.58 -20.07
N LEU A 111 14.78 -0.21 -18.78
CA LEU A 111 15.20 1.09 -18.27
C LEU A 111 16.71 1.20 -18.06
N ASN A 112 17.36 0.11 -17.64
CA ASN A 112 18.77 0.12 -17.26
C ASN A 112 19.68 -0.58 -18.27
N HIS A 113 19.12 -1.22 -19.29
CA HIS A 113 19.83 -2.06 -20.26
C HIS A 113 20.65 -3.19 -19.60
N ILE A 114 20.11 -3.76 -18.51
CA ILE A 114 20.72 -4.87 -17.77
C ILE A 114 19.91 -6.14 -18.05
N PRO A 115 20.53 -7.21 -18.60
CA PRO A 115 19.81 -8.39 -19.04
C PRO A 115 19.14 -9.13 -17.88
N VAL A 116 17.88 -9.52 -18.09
CA VAL A 116 17.11 -10.38 -17.18
C VAL A 116 16.96 -11.76 -17.81
N LEU A 117 17.61 -12.75 -17.21
CA LEU A 117 17.77 -14.09 -17.75
C LEU A 117 16.96 -15.10 -16.93
N GLU A 118 15.96 -15.72 -17.55
CA GLU A 118 15.29 -16.88 -16.98
C GLU A 118 16.17 -18.13 -17.13
N VAL A 119 16.62 -18.70 -16.00
CA VAL A 119 17.58 -19.81 -16.02
C VAL A 119 16.96 -21.17 -15.68
N GLY A 120 15.64 -21.22 -15.48
CA GLY A 120 14.95 -22.40 -14.97
C GLY A 120 15.32 -22.65 -13.51
N ASN A 121 16.49 -23.23 -13.25
CA ASN A 121 16.98 -23.54 -11.92
C ASN A 121 18.30 -22.81 -11.67
N LEU A 122 18.38 -21.99 -10.62
CA LEU A 122 19.62 -21.29 -10.24
C LEU A 122 20.78 -22.25 -9.90
N ASN A 123 20.48 -23.49 -9.53
CA ASN A 123 21.47 -24.56 -9.32
C ASN A 123 21.78 -25.37 -10.59
N GLY A 124 21.25 -24.98 -11.75
CA GLY A 124 21.43 -25.64 -13.03
C GLY A 124 22.67 -25.16 -13.80
N LEU A 125 23.00 -25.88 -14.87
CA LEU A 125 24.16 -25.60 -15.73
C LEU A 125 24.11 -24.21 -16.36
N LEU A 126 22.95 -23.81 -16.90
CA LEU A 126 22.78 -22.50 -17.56
C LEU A 126 23.12 -21.33 -16.62
N ALA A 127 22.66 -21.39 -15.36
CA ALA A 127 22.97 -20.37 -14.37
C ALA A 127 24.49 -20.34 -14.07
N ALA A 128 25.08 -21.51 -13.86
CA ALA A 128 26.51 -21.64 -13.57
C ALA A 128 27.40 -21.14 -14.73
N GLU A 129 27.11 -21.54 -15.96
CA GLU A 129 27.83 -21.12 -17.16
C GLU A 129 27.71 -19.61 -17.39
N THR A 130 26.51 -19.05 -17.20
CA THR A 130 26.28 -17.61 -17.30
C THR A 130 27.13 -16.85 -16.28
N LEU A 131 27.14 -17.27 -15.02
CA LEU A 131 27.95 -16.63 -13.96
C LEU A 131 29.45 -16.70 -14.26
N ARG A 132 29.94 -17.84 -14.79
CA ARG A 132 31.36 -17.98 -15.19
C ARG A 132 31.71 -17.07 -16.37
N LYS A 133 30.87 -17.07 -17.40
CA LYS A 133 31.08 -16.27 -18.62
C LYS A 133 31.11 -14.77 -18.33
N LEU A 134 30.30 -14.32 -17.38
CA LEU A 134 30.22 -12.92 -16.99
C LEU A 134 31.37 -12.47 -16.05
N GLU A 135 32.21 -13.39 -15.57
CA GLU A 135 33.31 -13.08 -14.63
C GLU A 135 32.84 -12.26 -13.42
N VAL A 136 31.76 -12.73 -12.78
CA VAL A 136 31.10 -12.02 -11.68
C VAL A 136 32.02 -11.96 -10.45
N ASP A 137 32.15 -10.77 -9.85
CA ASP A 137 32.87 -10.60 -8.59
C ASP A 137 32.03 -11.07 -7.40
N LEU A 138 30.76 -10.65 -7.32
CA LEU A 138 29.87 -10.91 -6.20
C LEU A 138 28.46 -11.28 -6.66
N GLY A 139 27.92 -12.38 -6.15
CA GLY A 139 26.50 -12.73 -6.33
C GLY A 139 25.64 -12.17 -5.19
N ILE A 140 24.48 -11.61 -5.50
CA ILE A 140 23.51 -11.14 -4.49
C ILE A 140 22.24 -11.96 -4.57
N VAL A 141 21.91 -12.65 -3.48
CA VAL A 141 20.79 -13.57 -3.38
C VAL A 141 19.58 -12.88 -2.76
N LEU A 142 18.46 -12.92 -3.48
CA LEU A 142 17.18 -12.33 -3.05
C LEU A 142 16.05 -13.35 -3.19
N GLY A 143 15.67 -13.95 -2.04
CA GLY A 143 14.46 -14.78 -1.93
C GLY A 143 14.45 -16.03 -2.83
N THR A 144 15.61 -16.64 -3.05
CA THR A 144 15.77 -17.83 -3.91
C THR A 144 15.46 -19.12 -3.17
N ARG A 145 15.53 -20.24 -3.89
CA ARG A 145 15.78 -21.56 -3.28
C ARG A 145 17.14 -21.58 -2.58
N ILE A 146 17.38 -22.62 -1.79
CA ILE A 146 18.71 -22.92 -1.25
C ILE A 146 19.68 -23.11 -2.43
N LEU A 147 20.70 -22.26 -2.51
CA LEU A 147 21.73 -22.33 -3.52
C LEU A 147 22.75 -23.42 -3.14
N LYS A 148 23.23 -24.15 -4.14
CA LYS A 148 24.27 -25.17 -3.97
C LYS A 148 25.64 -24.55 -4.24
N ARG A 149 26.68 -25.19 -3.68
CA ARG A 149 28.08 -24.79 -3.88
C ARG A 149 28.44 -24.62 -5.36
N SER A 150 27.88 -25.47 -6.22
CA SER A 150 28.03 -25.39 -7.68
C SER A 150 27.63 -24.05 -8.30
N THR A 151 26.89 -23.21 -7.58
CA THR A 151 26.43 -21.88 -8.02
C THR A 151 27.02 -20.77 -7.14
N PHE A 152 26.89 -20.87 -5.81
CA PHE A 152 27.27 -19.75 -4.93
C PHE A 152 28.78 -19.52 -4.83
N SER A 153 29.61 -20.51 -5.18
CA SER A 153 31.07 -20.37 -5.19
C SER A 153 31.63 -19.92 -6.53
N ILE A 154 30.79 -19.66 -7.54
CA ILE A 154 31.26 -19.21 -8.86
C ILE A 154 31.74 -17.76 -8.84
N PRO A 155 30.99 -16.79 -8.28
CA PRO A 155 31.50 -15.43 -8.17
C PRO A 155 32.80 -15.39 -7.35
N ARG A 156 33.76 -14.55 -7.76
CA ARG A 156 35.10 -14.50 -7.17
C ARG A 156 35.11 -14.32 -5.65
N MET A 157 34.19 -13.53 -5.12
CA MET A 157 34.05 -13.24 -3.69
C MET A 157 33.03 -14.15 -2.99
N GLY A 158 32.30 -14.97 -3.75
CA GLY A 158 31.13 -15.75 -3.31
C GLY A 158 29.80 -15.01 -3.50
N CYS A 159 28.74 -15.54 -2.89
CA CYS A 159 27.43 -14.89 -2.86
C CYS A 159 27.11 -14.37 -1.45
N ILE A 160 26.42 -13.23 -1.36
CA ILE A 160 25.77 -12.76 -0.14
C ILE A 160 24.25 -12.89 -0.25
N ASN A 161 23.59 -13.12 0.88
CA ASN A 161 22.14 -13.21 1.00
C ASN A 161 21.62 -12.16 1.98
N LEU A 162 20.49 -11.53 1.64
CA LEU A 162 19.73 -10.70 2.57
C LEU A 162 18.69 -11.56 3.29
N HIS A 163 19.01 -11.94 4.53
CA HIS A 163 18.10 -12.65 5.43
C HIS A 163 17.36 -11.67 6.35
N LYS A 164 16.06 -11.88 6.53
CA LYS A 164 15.19 -11.01 7.35
C LYS A 164 14.89 -11.67 8.69
N GLY A 165 15.96 -11.96 9.40
CA GLY A 165 15.97 -12.45 10.77
C GLY A 165 17.36 -12.24 11.34
N LYS A 166 17.45 -12.12 12.67
CA LYS A 166 18.74 -12.12 13.36
C LYS A 166 19.33 -13.52 13.30
N VAL A 167 20.57 -13.66 12.87
CA VAL A 167 21.28 -14.94 12.90
C VAL A 167 22.20 -14.98 14.12
N PRO A 168 22.38 -16.15 14.76
CA PRO A 168 21.89 -17.46 14.33
C PRO A 168 20.49 -17.87 14.86
N GLU A 169 19.81 -17.04 15.65
CA GLU A 169 18.59 -17.40 16.39
C GLU A 169 17.35 -17.59 15.50
N TYR A 170 17.21 -16.76 14.46
CA TYR A 170 16.03 -16.68 13.58
C TYR A 170 16.34 -17.08 12.13
N ARG A 171 17.17 -18.12 11.94
CA ARG A 171 17.44 -18.72 10.62
C ARG A 171 16.21 -19.42 10.04
N GLY A 172 16.05 -19.38 8.73
CA GLY A 172 14.92 -20.01 8.03
C GLY A 172 13.74 -19.07 7.77
N MET A 173 12.51 -19.54 7.94
CA MET A 173 11.32 -18.80 7.45
C MET A 173 10.10 -18.92 8.38
N PRO A 174 9.11 -18.01 8.28
CA PRO A 174 9.11 -16.76 7.53
C PRO A 174 9.63 -15.59 8.38
N PRO A 175 10.27 -14.59 7.76
CA PRO A 175 10.73 -13.37 8.44
C PRO A 175 9.69 -12.69 9.32
N GLY A 176 10.10 -12.29 10.52
CA GLY A 176 9.29 -11.50 11.47
C GLY A 176 8.22 -12.28 12.23
N PHE A 177 7.76 -13.43 11.73
CA PHE A 177 6.71 -14.21 12.41
C PHE A 177 7.21 -14.75 13.75
N TRP A 178 8.40 -15.36 13.77
CA TRP A 178 8.92 -16.04 14.96
C TRP A 178 9.37 -15.07 16.04
N GLU A 179 9.88 -13.90 15.65
CA GLU A 179 10.21 -12.83 16.57
C GLU A 179 8.96 -12.28 17.28
N LEU A 180 7.85 -12.13 16.55
CA LEU A 180 6.55 -11.78 17.14
C LEU A 180 6.01 -12.90 18.04
N TYR A 181 6.07 -14.14 17.56
CA TYR A 181 5.61 -15.33 18.30
C TYR A 181 6.38 -15.54 19.61
N ASP A 182 7.69 -15.29 19.60
CA ASP A 182 8.54 -15.38 20.79
C ASP A 182 8.46 -14.12 21.69
N GLY A 183 7.62 -13.14 21.37
CA GLY A 183 7.42 -11.92 22.17
C GLY A 183 8.63 -10.98 22.21
N ARG A 184 9.41 -10.89 21.14
CA ARG A 184 10.59 -10.02 21.08
C ARG A 184 10.22 -8.54 20.97
N SER A 185 11.08 -7.68 21.50
CA SER A 185 10.97 -6.22 21.38
C SER A 185 11.56 -5.68 20.07
N SER A 186 12.34 -6.48 19.34
CA SER A 186 12.94 -6.12 18.05
C SER A 186 13.07 -7.33 17.13
N ALA A 187 13.14 -7.08 15.82
CA ALA A 187 13.45 -8.07 14.81
C ALA A 187 14.66 -7.64 13.97
N GLY A 188 15.51 -8.59 13.60
CA GLY A 188 16.77 -8.34 12.91
C GLY A 188 16.71 -8.53 11.40
N VAL A 189 17.63 -7.88 10.70
CA VAL A 189 18.01 -8.17 9.31
C VAL A 189 19.51 -8.46 9.27
N THR A 190 19.91 -9.43 8.46
CA THR A 190 21.30 -9.88 8.35
C THR A 190 21.67 -10.01 6.88
N VAL A 191 22.81 -9.42 6.50
CA VAL A 191 23.49 -9.73 5.24
C VAL A 191 24.67 -10.61 5.56
N HIS A 192 24.69 -11.81 4.99
CA HIS A 192 25.73 -12.82 5.25
C HIS A 192 26.16 -13.52 3.96
N PHE A 193 27.34 -14.12 3.97
CA PHE A 193 27.79 -14.99 2.87
C PHE A 193 26.98 -16.29 2.84
N VAL A 194 26.76 -16.81 1.63
CA VAL A 194 26.13 -18.11 1.41
C VAL A 194 27.18 -19.21 1.50
N ASP A 195 26.88 -20.22 2.30
CA ASP A 195 27.65 -21.45 2.47
C ASP A 195 26.72 -22.67 2.27
N ASP A 196 27.17 -23.87 2.65
CA ASP A 196 26.37 -25.10 2.48
C ASP A 196 25.21 -25.22 3.47
N GLY A 197 25.16 -24.37 4.51
CA GLY A 197 24.10 -24.36 5.50
C GLY A 197 23.00 -23.35 5.17
N LEU A 198 21.89 -23.42 5.92
CA LEU A 198 20.82 -22.43 5.80
C LEU A 198 21.10 -21.26 6.74
N ASP A 199 21.40 -20.11 6.15
CA ASP A 199 21.67 -18.84 6.83
C ASP A 199 22.82 -18.92 7.86
N THR A 200 23.88 -19.69 7.57
CA THR A 200 25.01 -19.95 8.50
C THR A 200 26.31 -19.24 8.18
N GLY A 201 26.49 -18.76 6.95
CA GLY A 201 27.76 -18.16 6.55
C GLY A 201 28.08 -16.85 7.26
N ASP A 202 29.31 -16.38 7.04
CA ASP A 202 29.86 -15.21 7.71
C ASP A 202 29.00 -13.96 7.51
N ILE A 203 28.75 -13.25 8.60
CA ILE A 203 28.00 -11.99 8.62
C ILE A 203 28.87 -10.89 8.01
N VAL A 204 28.27 -10.13 7.09
CA VAL A 204 28.82 -8.88 6.55
C VAL A 204 28.28 -7.69 7.34
N GLY A 205 26.98 -7.72 7.65
CA GLY A 205 26.34 -6.67 8.43
C GLY A 205 24.99 -7.09 8.97
N GLU A 206 24.57 -6.42 10.03
CA GLU A 206 23.31 -6.63 10.72
C GLU A 206 22.67 -5.28 11.05
N ASP A 207 21.35 -5.30 11.19
CA ASP A 207 20.57 -4.18 11.70
C ASP A 207 19.25 -4.71 12.31
N SER A 208 18.48 -3.84 12.96
CA SER A 208 17.22 -4.24 13.59
C SER A 208 16.15 -3.15 13.52
N VAL A 209 14.90 -3.57 13.72
CA VAL A 209 13.74 -2.70 13.83
C VAL A 209 13.00 -2.99 15.12
N LEU A 210 12.47 -1.94 15.76
CA LEU A 210 11.63 -2.07 16.95
C LEU A 210 10.28 -2.71 16.59
N ILE A 211 9.89 -3.72 17.37
CA ILE A 211 8.54 -4.29 17.35
C ILE A 211 7.66 -3.43 18.27
N ARG A 212 6.58 -2.89 17.69
CA ARG A 212 5.61 -2.05 18.39
C ARG A 212 4.38 -2.87 18.78
N PRO A 213 3.60 -2.44 19.80
CA PRO A 213 2.43 -3.19 20.28
C PRO A 213 1.37 -3.54 19.23
N LYS A 214 1.28 -2.76 18.13
CA LYS A 214 0.32 -2.97 17.03
C LYS A 214 0.93 -3.63 15.79
N ASP A 215 2.16 -4.15 15.88
CA ASP A 215 2.75 -4.84 14.75
C ASP A 215 2.08 -6.19 14.49
N SER A 216 1.82 -6.47 13.21
CA SER A 216 1.45 -7.78 12.71
C SER A 216 2.62 -8.38 11.92
N PRO A 217 2.59 -9.68 11.58
CA PRO A 217 3.58 -10.28 10.70
C PRO A 217 3.75 -9.51 9.37
N ARG A 218 2.67 -8.92 8.85
CA ARG A 218 2.69 -8.11 7.62
C ARG A 218 3.38 -6.76 7.82
N THR A 219 3.06 -6.02 8.88
CA THR A 219 3.69 -4.71 9.13
C THR A 219 5.17 -4.87 9.47
N LEU A 220 5.52 -5.85 10.30
CA LEU A 220 6.91 -6.13 10.65
C LEU A 220 7.72 -6.54 9.42
N ARG A 221 7.14 -7.36 8.53
CA ARG A 221 7.80 -7.73 7.28
C ARG A 221 8.17 -6.52 6.42
N ARG A 222 7.30 -5.52 6.32
CA ARG A 222 7.60 -4.28 5.58
C ARG A 222 8.77 -3.50 6.19
N LYS A 223 8.82 -3.40 7.53
CA LYS A 223 9.97 -2.78 8.23
C LYS A 223 11.27 -3.50 7.92
N LEU A 224 11.25 -4.83 7.97
CA LEU A 224 12.40 -5.67 7.64
C LEU A 224 12.78 -5.59 6.16
N ASP A 225 11.83 -5.46 5.25
CA ASP A 225 12.10 -5.27 3.82
C ASP A 225 12.84 -3.94 3.58
N GLN A 226 12.38 -2.84 4.17
CA GLN A 226 13.04 -1.54 4.04
C GLN A 226 14.42 -1.54 4.69
N LYS A 227 14.49 -1.90 5.98
CA LYS A 227 15.76 -1.92 6.73
C LYS A 227 16.77 -2.88 6.10
N GLY A 228 16.30 -4.01 5.59
CA GLY A 228 17.11 -4.98 4.87
C GLY A 228 17.71 -4.42 3.57
N ASN A 229 16.94 -3.65 2.80
CA ASN A 229 17.45 -3.02 1.58
C ASN A 229 18.51 -1.94 1.88
N GLU A 230 18.29 -1.13 2.92
CA GLU A 230 19.28 -0.15 3.41
C GLU A 230 20.59 -0.85 3.84
N LEU A 231 20.47 -1.92 4.63
CA LEU A 231 21.60 -2.73 5.07
C LEU A 231 22.35 -3.35 3.89
N LEU A 232 21.62 -3.91 2.91
CA LEU A 232 22.20 -4.53 1.73
C LEU A 232 23.03 -3.53 0.92
N VAL A 233 22.52 -2.32 0.69
CA VAL A 233 23.26 -1.25 0.01
C VAL A 233 24.55 -0.91 0.76
N ARG A 234 24.48 -0.75 2.08
CA ARG A 234 25.67 -0.49 2.92
C ARG A 234 26.72 -1.60 2.77
N CYS A 235 26.30 -2.85 2.93
CA CYS A 235 27.20 -4.01 2.83
C CYS A 235 27.84 -4.14 1.43
N VAL A 236 27.08 -3.87 0.36
CA VAL A 236 27.61 -3.89 -1.01
C VAL A 236 28.66 -2.79 -1.21
N LEU A 237 28.42 -1.59 -0.68
CA LEU A 237 29.40 -0.49 -0.73
C LEU A 237 30.67 -0.82 0.07
N ASP A 238 30.55 -1.41 1.25
CA ASP A 238 31.70 -1.81 2.07
C ASP A 238 32.51 -2.91 1.38
N LEU A 239 31.86 -3.87 0.72
CA LEU A 239 32.51 -4.90 -0.09
C LEU A 239 33.21 -4.30 -1.32
N ALA A 240 32.57 -3.37 -2.03
CA ALA A 240 33.15 -2.70 -3.19
C ALA A 240 34.39 -1.87 -2.83
N LYS A 241 34.45 -1.33 -1.60
CA LYS A 241 35.61 -0.59 -1.08
C LYS A 241 36.67 -1.49 -0.43
N GLY A 242 36.45 -2.80 -0.33
CA GLY A 242 37.33 -3.71 0.42
C GLY A 242 37.37 -3.47 1.93
N GLN A 243 36.35 -2.80 2.48
CA GLN A 243 36.24 -2.42 3.90
C GLN A 243 35.35 -3.38 4.70
N ALA A 244 34.64 -4.28 4.03
CA ALA A 244 33.76 -5.23 4.68
C ALA A 244 34.52 -6.25 5.54
N VAL A 245 34.13 -6.37 6.81
CA VAL A 245 34.66 -7.38 7.74
C VAL A 245 33.73 -8.60 7.73
N ARG A 246 34.28 -9.77 7.42
CA ARG A 246 33.56 -11.05 7.54
C ARG A 246 33.60 -11.53 8.98
N ARG A 247 32.45 -11.69 9.62
CA ARG A 247 32.35 -12.15 11.00
C ARG A 247 31.72 -13.55 11.05
N PRO A 248 32.41 -14.59 11.53
CA PRO A 248 31.81 -15.90 11.69
C PRO A 248 30.65 -15.83 12.69
N GLN A 249 29.59 -16.59 12.44
CA GLN A 249 28.48 -16.69 13.38
C GLN A 249 28.89 -17.49 14.63
N PRO A 250 28.39 -17.14 15.82
CA PRO A 250 28.61 -17.95 17.01
C PRO A 250 27.95 -19.32 16.85
N ALA A 251 28.54 -20.35 17.46
CA ALA A 251 27.94 -21.68 17.50
C ALA A 251 26.55 -21.60 18.17
N THR A 252 25.57 -22.30 17.58
CA THR A 252 24.18 -22.24 18.03
C THR A 252 23.58 -23.63 18.18
N SER A 253 22.78 -23.83 19.23
CA SER A 253 21.90 -24.98 19.37
C SER A 253 20.49 -24.71 18.83
N HIS A 254 20.20 -23.48 18.36
CA HIS A 254 18.90 -23.11 17.83
C HIS A 254 18.64 -23.86 16.51
N LYS A 255 17.52 -24.59 16.50
CA LYS A 255 17.00 -25.24 15.29
C LYS A 255 16.53 -24.19 14.30
N THR A 256 16.76 -24.46 13.02
CA THR A 256 16.23 -23.67 11.91
C THR A 256 14.71 -23.57 11.98
N ARG A 257 14.19 -22.34 11.89
CA ARG A 257 12.76 -22.08 11.89
C ARG A 257 12.13 -22.46 10.55
N THR A 258 10.97 -23.12 10.61
CA THR A 258 10.20 -23.52 9.42
C THR A 258 8.92 -22.73 9.32
N SER A 259 8.20 -22.82 8.19
CA SER A 259 6.86 -22.24 8.08
C SER A 259 5.97 -22.64 9.26
N PRO A 260 5.32 -21.68 9.96
CA PRO A 260 4.54 -21.95 11.14
C PRO A 260 3.33 -22.82 10.81
N THR A 261 2.92 -23.64 11.77
CA THR A 261 1.64 -24.36 11.69
C THR A 261 0.49 -23.38 11.85
N ARG A 262 -0.73 -23.81 11.47
CA ARG A 262 -1.92 -22.97 11.69
C ARG A 262 -2.18 -22.68 13.15
N HIS A 263 -1.98 -23.65 14.04
CA HIS A 263 -2.14 -23.43 15.47
C HIS A 263 -1.24 -22.29 15.96
N GLN A 264 0.02 -22.24 15.50
CA GLN A 264 0.95 -21.17 15.85
C GLN A 264 0.54 -19.82 15.26
N GLN A 265 0.00 -19.80 14.04
CA GLN A 265 -0.55 -18.58 13.44
C GLN A 265 -1.73 -18.06 14.25
N GLU A 266 -2.67 -18.94 14.62
CA GLU A 266 -3.86 -18.59 15.40
C GLU A 266 -3.50 -18.12 16.82
N GLU A 267 -2.52 -18.75 17.45
CA GLU A 267 -2.02 -18.37 18.76
C GLU A 267 -1.40 -16.96 18.73
N LEU A 268 -0.59 -16.67 17.70
CA LEU A 268 -0.06 -15.32 17.51
C LEU A 268 -1.17 -14.30 17.24
N GLU A 269 -2.10 -14.61 16.34
CA GLU A 269 -3.23 -13.72 16.01
C GLU A 269 -4.07 -13.41 17.26
N LYS A 270 -4.33 -14.40 18.11
CA LYS A 270 -5.02 -14.19 19.40
C LYS A 270 -4.20 -13.33 20.34
N GLY A 271 -2.89 -13.59 20.47
CA GLY A 271 -1.99 -12.80 21.32
C GLY A 271 -1.88 -11.34 20.89
N LEU A 272 -1.98 -11.07 19.59
CA LEU A 272 -1.98 -9.72 19.02
C LEU A 272 -3.37 -9.06 19.01
N GLY A 273 -4.43 -9.72 19.51
CA GLY A 273 -5.79 -9.21 19.46
C GLY A 273 -6.38 -9.11 18.04
N LEU A 274 -5.82 -9.84 17.07
CA LEU A 274 -6.24 -9.88 15.66
C LEU A 274 -7.36 -10.91 15.40
N SER A 275 -7.97 -11.47 16.44
CA SER A 275 -8.97 -12.54 16.35
C SER A 275 -10.25 -12.15 15.59
N SER A 276 -10.54 -10.85 15.42
CA SER A 276 -11.65 -10.35 14.60
C SER A 276 -11.49 -10.62 13.10
N VAL A 277 -10.26 -10.76 12.61
CA VAL A 277 -9.93 -10.93 11.17
C VAL A 277 -10.52 -12.23 10.59
N ARG A 278 -10.78 -13.24 11.42
CA ARG A 278 -11.26 -14.56 10.98
C ARG A 278 -12.78 -14.65 10.83
N GLN A 279 -13.54 -14.04 11.74
CA GLN A 279 -14.99 -13.87 11.54
C GLN A 279 -15.27 -13.01 10.30
N GLU A 280 -14.38 -12.07 9.99
CA GLU A 280 -14.46 -11.22 8.80
C GLU A 280 -14.28 -11.98 7.48
N GLN A 281 -13.54 -13.11 7.42
CA GLN A 281 -13.28 -13.81 6.15
C GLN A 281 -14.53 -14.46 5.54
N TRP A 282 -15.35 -15.15 6.32
CA TRP A 282 -16.61 -15.74 5.82
C TRP A 282 -17.62 -14.65 5.44
N ILE A 283 -17.72 -13.60 6.25
CA ILE A 283 -18.55 -12.43 5.95
C ILE A 283 -18.06 -11.77 4.66
N ARG A 284 -16.75 -11.65 4.45
CA ARG A 284 -16.14 -11.12 3.22
C ARG A 284 -16.48 -12.00 2.02
N MET A 285 -16.46 -13.32 2.16
CA MET A 285 -16.84 -14.24 1.08
C MET A 285 -18.31 -14.07 0.69
N LEU A 286 -19.22 -14.04 1.67
CA LEU A 286 -20.65 -13.82 1.45
C LEU A 286 -20.91 -12.45 0.82
N LYS A 287 -20.23 -11.40 1.32
CA LYS A 287 -20.26 -10.05 0.75
C LYS A 287 -19.83 -10.06 -0.72
N THR A 288 -18.71 -10.71 -1.04
CA THR A 288 -18.21 -10.81 -2.41
C THR A 288 -19.17 -11.57 -3.30
N PHE A 289 -19.70 -12.70 -2.84
CA PHE A 289 -20.69 -13.47 -3.59
C PHE A 289 -21.93 -12.62 -3.89
N PHE A 290 -22.49 -11.94 -2.88
CA PHE A 290 -23.62 -11.04 -3.04
C PHE A 290 -23.34 -9.94 -4.09
N TYR A 291 -22.18 -9.28 -4.03
CA TYR A 291 -21.82 -8.24 -5.00
C TYR A 291 -21.66 -8.79 -6.43
N LEU A 292 -21.06 -9.98 -6.57
CA LEU A 292 -20.97 -10.65 -7.87
C LEU A 292 -22.35 -10.97 -8.41
N THR A 293 -23.27 -11.49 -7.58
CA THR A 293 -24.65 -11.74 -7.98
C THR A 293 -25.32 -10.45 -8.47
N ILE A 294 -25.29 -9.38 -7.67
CA ILE A 294 -25.90 -8.09 -8.02
C ILE A 294 -25.36 -7.52 -9.34
N PHE A 295 -24.06 -7.66 -9.57
CA PHE A 295 -23.43 -7.17 -10.78
C PHE A 295 -23.75 -8.02 -12.01
N TYR A 296 -23.53 -9.33 -11.95
CA TYR A 296 -23.65 -10.24 -13.11
C TYR A 296 -25.09 -10.61 -13.45
N THR A 297 -26.05 -10.45 -12.54
CA THR A 297 -27.49 -10.57 -12.85
C THR A 297 -28.05 -9.35 -13.59
N GLY A 298 -27.27 -8.28 -13.73
CA GLY A 298 -27.72 -7.03 -14.35
C GLY A 298 -28.46 -6.08 -13.42
N PHE A 299 -28.76 -6.46 -12.18
CA PHE A 299 -29.46 -5.61 -11.21
C PHE A 299 -28.73 -4.28 -10.97
N PHE A 300 -27.39 -4.31 -10.89
CA PHE A 300 -26.55 -3.11 -10.84
C PHE A 300 -26.87 -2.13 -11.98
N HIS A 301 -26.97 -2.62 -13.21
CA HIS A 301 -27.23 -1.80 -14.40
C HIS A 301 -28.64 -1.24 -14.42
N VAL A 302 -29.63 -2.01 -13.93
CA VAL A 302 -31.01 -1.55 -13.79
C VAL A 302 -31.10 -0.39 -12.78
N VAL A 303 -30.56 -0.55 -11.57
CA VAL A 303 -30.56 0.51 -10.54
C VAL A 303 -29.87 1.77 -11.07
N ARG A 304 -28.76 1.60 -11.76
CA ARG A 304 -28.00 2.69 -12.36
C ARG A 304 -28.80 3.43 -13.45
N GLY A 305 -29.49 2.69 -14.32
CA GLY A 305 -30.36 3.26 -15.36
C GLY A 305 -31.53 4.04 -14.77
N LEU A 306 -32.22 3.49 -13.77
CA LEU A 306 -33.32 4.16 -13.07
C LEU A 306 -32.88 5.51 -12.46
N ARG A 307 -31.67 5.59 -11.93
CA ARG A 307 -31.14 6.82 -11.32
C ARG A 307 -30.89 7.96 -12.28
N LYS A 308 -30.64 7.68 -13.56
CA LYS A 308 -30.53 8.74 -14.59
C LYS A 308 -31.87 9.43 -14.84
N ILE A 309 -32.96 8.67 -14.75
CA ILE A 309 -34.32 9.13 -15.04
C ILE A 309 -34.91 9.88 -13.85
N LEU A 310 -34.44 9.59 -12.63
CA LEU A 310 -34.87 10.30 -11.43
C LEU A 310 -34.47 11.80 -11.48
N PRO A 311 -35.34 12.72 -11.03
CA PRO A 311 -35.11 14.16 -11.13
C PRO A 311 -33.95 14.64 -10.24
N LYS A 312 -33.60 13.91 -9.18
CA LYS A 312 -32.46 14.21 -8.31
C LYS A 312 -31.26 13.34 -8.67
N SER A 313 -30.32 13.89 -9.46
CA SER A 313 -29.00 13.29 -9.64
C SER A 313 -28.23 13.32 -8.32
N ARG A 314 -27.40 12.30 -8.10
CA ARG A 314 -26.50 12.24 -6.96
C ARG A 314 -25.04 12.14 -7.41
N GLY A 315 -24.16 12.81 -6.70
CA GLY A 315 -22.72 12.65 -6.76
C GLY A 315 -22.19 11.87 -5.56
N CYS A 316 -21.03 11.25 -5.74
CA CYS A 316 -20.26 10.66 -4.65
C CYS A 316 -18.90 11.36 -4.56
N ILE A 317 -18.47 11.70 -3.35
CA ILE A 317 -17.13 12.26 -3.13
C ILE A 317 -16.33 11.21 -2.37
N LEU A 318 -15.26 10.73 -2.99
CA LEU A 318 -14.38 9.70 -2.44
C LEU A 318 -13.24 10.34 -1.68
N LEU A 319 -13.08 9.97 -0.42
CA LEU A 319 -12.06 10.49 0.49
C LEU A 319 -10.92 9.48 0.64
N TYR A 320 -9.73 9.89 0.19
CA TYR A 320 -8.45 9.24 0.41
C TYR A 320 -7.61 10.06 1.38
N HIS A 321 -6.53 9.47 1.92
CA HIS A 321 -5.54 10.21 2.71
C HIS A 321 -4.15 9.94 2.14
N ARG A 322 -3.76 8.65 2.07
CA ARG A 322 -2.42 8.24 1.65
C ARG A 322 -2.44 7.27 0.47
N VAL A 323 -1.47 7.43 -0.42
CA VAL A 323 -1.24 6.50 -1.55
C VAL A 323 0.20 6.01 -1.51
N ASN A 324 0.42 4.91 -0.80
CA ASN A 324 1.74 4.32 -0.65
C ASN A 324 1.66 2.83 -0.27
N ASP A 325 2.79 2.12 -0.37
CA ASP A 325 2.91 0.71 0.04
C ASP A 325 3.55 0.55 1.44
N LEU A 326 3.70 1.65 2.19
CA LEU A 326 4.40 1.72 3.47
C LEU A 326 3.49 1.30 4.63
N ALA A 327 2.25 1.82 4.67
CA ALA A 327 1.28 1.57 5.73
C ALA A 327 0.16 0.61 5.31
N ASP A 328 -0.44 -0.06 6.30
CA ASP A 328 -1.54 -1.02 6.12
C ASP A 328 -2.64 -0.67 7.13
N ASP A 329 -3.43 0.35 6.82
CA ASP A 329 -4.61 0.75 7.56
C ASP A 329 -5.69 1.30 6.64
N VAL A 330 -6.80 1.71 7.26
CA VAL A 330 -7.95 2.30 6.60
C VAL A 330 -7.66 3.64 5.91
N LEU A 331 -6.55 4.32 6.20
CA LEU A 331 -6.20 5.60 5.59
C LEU A 331 -5.25 5.45 4.40
N THR A 332 -4.65 4.27 4.23
CA THR A 332 -3.63 4.01 3.21
C THR A 332 -4.17 3.13 2.11
N VAL A 333 -3.91 3.52 0.87
CA VAL A 333 -4.20 2.72 -0.32
C VAL A 333 -2.89 2.49 -1.08
N SER A 334 -2.64 1.26 -1.51
CA SER A 334 -1.48 0.94 -2.36
C SER A 334 -1.55 1.64 -3.72
N LEU A 335 -0.41 1.82 -4.39
CA LEU A 335 -0.38 2.36 -5.74
C LEU A 335 -1.22 1.52 -6.71
N GLN A 336 -1.13 0.19 -6.57
CA GLN A 336 -1.91 -0.74 -7.37
C GLN A 336 -3.41 -0.54 -7.15
N ARG A 337 -3.87 -0.56 -5.89
CA ARG A 337 -5.29 -0.45 -5.57
C ARG A 337 -5.86 0.90 -5.97
N PHE A 338 -5.12 1.98 -5.72
CA PHE A 338 -5.50 3.32 -6.13
C PHE A 338 -5.66 3.41 -7.66
N THR A 339 -4.74 2.81 -8.41
CA THR A 339 -4.84 2.76 -9.88
C THR A 339 -6.06 1.96 -10.35
N GLU A 340 -6.34 0.81 -9.71
CA GLU A 340 -7.56 0.04 -9.96
C GLU A 340 -8.83 0.85 -9.68
N HIS A 341 -8.86 1.64 -8.60
CA HIS A 341 -9.95 2.56 -8.31
C HIS A 341 -10.14 3.57 -9.44
N LEU A 342 -9.08 4.30 -9.82
CA LEU A 342 -9.18 5.33 -10.86
C LEU A 342 -9.61 4.78 -12.22
N LEU A 343 -9.08 3.64 -12.63
CA LEU A 343 -9.50 2.97 -13.87
C LEU A 343 -10.97 2.53 -13.80
N THR A 344 -11.42 2.05 -12.64
CA THR A 344 -12.84 1.73 -12.40
C THR A 344 -13.70 2.99 -12.50
N LEU A 345 -13.29 4.09 -11.88
CA LEU A 345 -14.02 5.35 -11.93
C LEU A 345 -14.11 5.88 -13.35
N LYS A 346 -13.01 5.89 -14.10
CA LYS A 346 -12.98 6.34 -15.49
C LYS A 346 -13.87 5.50 -16.41
N LYS A 347 -14.01 4.20 -16.13
CA LYS A 347 -14.86 3.29 -16.90
C LYS A 347 -16.35 3.48 -16.61
N TYR A 348 -16.72 3.81 -15.37
CA TYR A 348 -18.12 3.79 -14.92
C TYR A 348 -18.68 5.14 -14.48
N TYR A 349 -17.89 6.20 -14.34
CA TYR A 349 -18.34 7.47 -13.76
C TYR A 349 -17.78 8.67 -14.50
N THR A 350 -18.46 9.80 -14.34
CA THR A 350 -17.97 11.11 -14.77
C THR A 350 -17.19 11.69 -13.60
N VAL A 351 -15.86 11.63 -13.65
CA VAL A 351 -15.03 12.22 -12.57
C VAL A 351 -14.91 13.72 -12.82
N ILE A 352 -15.38 14.54 -11.88
CA ILE A 352 -15.48 16.00 -12.02
C ILE A 352 -14.68 16.72 -10.92
N PRO A 353 -14.23 17.97 -11.17
CA PRO A 353 -13.63 18.81 -10.15
C PRO A 353 -14.61 19.08 -8.99
N SER A 354 -14.08 19.31 -7.80
CA SER A 354 -14.90 19.55 -6.61
C SER A 354 -15.56 20.92 -6.63
N SER A 355 -14.94 21.91 -7.29
CA SER A 355 -15.56 23.22 -7.55
C SER A 355 -16.88 23.09 -8.30
N VAL A 356 -16.99 22.18 -9.27
CA VAL A 356 -18.23 21.93 -10.03
C VAL A 356 -19.32 21.39 -9.09
N ILE A 357 -18.99 20.45 -8.20
CA ILE A 357 -19.94 19.97 -7.20
C ILE A 357 -20.35 21.11 -6.27
N ALA A 358 -19.39 21.87 -5.75
CA ALA A 358 -19.62 22.97 -4.83
C ALA A 358 -20.54 24.05 -5.44
N GLU A 359 -20.29 24.43 -6.69
CA GLU A 359 -21.10 25.39 -7.43
C GLU A 359 -22.53 24.88 -7.65
N LYS A 360 -22.70 23.68 -8.19
CA LYS A 360 -24.02 23.09 -8.45
C LYS A 360 -24.85 22.99 -7.18
N VAL A 361 -24.25 22.58 -6.06
CA VAL A 361 -24.97 22.51 -4.78
C VAL A 361 -25.37 23.91 -4.29
N ARG A 362 -24.47 24.90 -4.38
CA ARG A 362 -24.79 26.28 -3.98
C ARG A 362 -25.91 26.90 -4.82
N LEU A 363 -25.98 26.56 -6.11
CA LEU A 363 -27.01 27.04 -7.03
C LEU A 363 -28.31 26.20 -6.97
N GLY A 364 -28.34 25.11 -6.20
CA GLY A 364 -29.50 24.21 -6.16
C GLY A 364 -29.67 23.36 -7.44
N GLU A 365 -28.63 23.25 -8.26
CA GLU A 365 -28.68 22.66 -9.59
C GLU A 365 -28.41 21.16 -9.61
N LYS A 366 -28.91 20.49 -10.66
CA LYS A 366 -28.66 19.08 -10.92
C LYS A 366 -27.17 18.85 -11.18
N LEU A 367 -26.58 17.86 -10.52
CA LEU A 367 -25.21 17.38 -10.79
C LEU A 367 -25.18 16.57 -12.09
N PRO A 368 -24.04 16.51 -12.80
CA PRO A 368 -23.88 15.59 -13.91
C PRO A 368 -24.18 14.14 -13.49
N ASP A 369 -24.76 13.35 -14.39
CA ASP A 369 -25.12 11.97 -14.09
C ASP A 369 -23.87 11.15 -13.72
N HIS A 370 -23.98 10.36 -12.66
CA HIS A 370 -22.91 9.50 -12.15
C HIS A 370 -21.62 10.29 -11.85
N SER A 371 -21.78 11.47 -11.25
CA SER A 371 -20.65 12.31 -10.83
C SER A 371 -19.88 11.68 -9.68
N VAL A 372 -18.55 11.68 -9.81
CA VAL A 372 -17.63 11.34 -8.72
C VAL A 372 -16.59 12.45 -8.58
N ALA A 373 -16.21 12.81 -7.36
CA ALA A 373 -15.02 13.62 -7.08
C ALA A 373 -14.04 12.86 -6.18
N ILE A 374 -12.76 13.21 -6.27
CA ILE A 374 -11.66 12.57 -5.54
C ILE A 374 -11.01 13.58 -4.61
N HIS A 375 -11.04 13.30 -3.32
CA HIS A 375 -10.47 14.13 -2.28
C HIS A 375 -9.32 13.42 -1.58
N PHE A 376 -8.31 14.19 -1.22
CA PHE A 376 -7.25 13.82 -0.29
C PHE A 376 -7.30 14.76 0.90
N ASP A 377 -7.37 14.22 2.11
CA ASP A 377 -7.21 15.02 3.33
C ASP A 377 -5.77 14.92 3.86
N ASP A 378 -5.45 15.82 4.79
CA ASP A 378 -4.17 15.99 5.47
C ASP A 378 -3.06 16.61 4.60
N CYS A 379 -1.81 16.47 5.03
CA CYS A 379 -0.64 17.11 4.43
C CYS A 379 0.34 16.07 3.87
N TYR A 380 -0.10 14.88 3.48
CA TYR A 380 0.82 13.82 3.08
C TYR A 380 1.48 14.06 1.72
N ARG A 381 2.80 13.95 1.68
CA ARG A 381 3.62 14.17 0.48
C ARG A 381 3.48 13.06 -0.56
N ASP A 382 2.99 11.89 -0.17
CA ASP A 382 2.68 10.79 -1.10
C ASP A 382 1.51 11.12 -2.04
N VAL A 383 0.64 12.05 -1.67
CA VAL A 383 -0.35 12.63 -2.60
C VAL A 383 0.35 13.31 -3.78
N TYR A 384 1.41 14.09 -3.53
CA TYR A 384 2.20 14.71 -4.59
C TYR A 384 3.10 13.70 -5.32
N THR A 385 3.84 12.86 -4.59
CA THR A 385 4.88 12.00 -5.18
C THR A 385 4.36 10.70 -5.78
N GLN A 386 3.20 10.19 -5.33
CA GLN A 386 2.63 8.91 -5.77
C GLN A 386 1.24 9.05 -6.40
N ALA A 387 0.30 9.74 -5.75
CA ALA A 387 -1.07 9.82 -6.27
C ALA A 387 -1.18 10.71 -7.52
N SER A 388 -0.60 11.92 -7.47
CA SER A 388 -0.77 12.91 -8.52
C SER A 388 -0.20 12.50 -9.89
N PRO A 389 0.93 11.78 -10.02
CA PRO A 389 1.38 11.28 -11.32
C PRO A 389 0.35 10.34 -11.99
N ILE A 390 -0.31 9.48 -11.20
CA ILE A 390 -1.33 8.54 -11.70
C ILE A 390 -2.58 9.31 -12.16
N LEU A 391 -3.01 10.29 -11.36
CA LEU A 391 -4.16 11.16 -11.71
C LEU A 391 -3.90 11.97 -12.98
N VAL A 392 -2.70 12.55 -13.13
CA VAL A 392 -2.27 13.27 -14.35
C VAL A 392 -2.29 12.34 -15.55
N GLN A 393 -1.71 11.14 -15.41
CA GLN A 393 -1.67 10.15 -16.49
C GLN A 393 -3.08 9.76 -16.96
N LEU A 394 -4.02 9.63 -16.02
CA LEU A 394 -5.39 9.27 -16.32
C LEU A 394 -6.30 10.45 -16.70
N LYS A 395 -5.79 11.70 -16.56
CA LYS A 395 -6.53 12.96 -16.71
C LYS A 395 -7.73 13.05 -15.77
N VAL A 396 -7.52 12.66 -14.52
CA VAL A 396 -8.56 12.63 -13.49
C VAL A 396 -8.36 13.82 -12.54
N PRO A 397 -9.37 14.70 -12.37
CA PRO A 397 -9.27 15.81 -11.43
C PRO A 397 -9.36 15.30 -9.98
N ALA A 398 -8.71 16.03 -9.07
CA ALA A 398 -8.74 15.75 -7.64
C ALA A 398 -8.60 17.03 -6.83
N SER A 399 -8.95 16.96 -5.55
CA SER A 399 -8.75 18.05 -4.59
C SER A 399 -7.95 17.56 -3.39
N ALA A 400 -7.07 18.41 -2.86
CA ALA A 400 -6.33 18.15 -1.63
C ALA A 400 -6.70 19.19 -0.57
N PHE A 401 -7.07 18.73 0.63
CA PHE A 401 -7.41 19.57 1.78
C PHE A 401 -6.30 19.50 2.80
N VAL A 402 -5.59 20.61 2.98
CA VAL A 402 -4.27 20.60 3.61
C VAL A 402 -4.29 21.27 4.97
N SER A 403 -3.72 20.61 5.98
CA SER A 403 -3.48 21.22 7.29
C SER A 403 -2.23 22.10 7.23
N SER A 404 -2.40 23.42 7.26
CA SER A 404 -1.34 24.36 6.88
C SER A 404 -0.10 24.30 7.78
N GLY A 405 -0.29 24.06 9.08
CA GLY A 405 0.79 24.02 10.07
C GLY A 405 1.73 22.81 9.95
N PHE A 406 1.44 21.87 9.05
CA PHE A 406 2.29 20.70 8.77
C PHE A 406 3.21 20.91 7.56
N ILE A 407 2.90 21.88 6.68
CA ILE A 407 3.62 22.11 5.43
C ILE A 407 5.09 22.40 5.70
N GLY A 408 5.99 21.65 5.06
CA GLY A 408 7.44 21.81 5.20
C GLY A 408 8.00 21.44 6.57
N THR A 409 7.17 20.93 7.49
CA THR A 409 7.58 20.57 8.86
C THR A 409 7.85 19.08 9.03
N GLU A 410 8.44 18.73 10.18
CA GLU A 410 8.63 17.36 10.62
C GLU A 410 7.54 16.82 11.56
N ARG A 411 6.46 17.59 11.73
CA ARG A 411 5.35 17.21 12.60
C ARG A 411 4.68 15.93 12.10
N ILE A 412 4.21 15.12 13.03
CA ILE A 412 3.54 13.84 12.78
C ILE A 412 2.09 13.98 13.23
N PHE A 413 1.14 13.51 12.42
CA PHE A 413 -0.26 13.44 12.84
C PHE A 413 -0.42 12.44 13.99
N GLN A 414 -1.23 12.78 14.99
CA GLN A 414 -1.39 11.95 16.19
C GLN A 414 -1.84 10.51 15.84
N HIS A 415 -2.73 10.37 14.86
CA HIS A 415 -3.21 9.06 14.41
C HIS A 415 -2.13 8.18 13.73
N ASP A 416 -1.01 8.77 13.34
CA ASP A 416 0.14 8.06 12.77
C ASP A 416 1.20 7.71 13.81
N ALA A 417 1.48 8.65 14.72
CA ALA A 417 2.45 8.47 15.79
C ALA A 417 2.21 7.15 16.57
N ASP A 418 0.94 6.84 16.80
CA ASP A 418 0.48 5.68 17.56
C ASP A 418 0.47 4.36 16.78
N LYS A 419 0.69 4.38 15.46
CA LYS A 419 0.48 3.23 14.57
C LYS A 419 1.71 2.82 13.77
N TYR A 420 2.49 3.76 13.25
CA TYR A 420 3.58 3.45 12.32
C TYR A 420 4.92 3.99 12.78
N PRO A 421 6.01 3.21 12.67
CA PRO A 421 7.35 3.72 12.91
C PRO A 421 7.92 4.53 11.77
N ILE A 422 7.24 4.50 10.62
CA ILE A 422 7.64 5.24 9.44
C ILE A 422 6.91 6.58 9.51
N ARG A 423 7.69 7.65 9.61
CA ARG A 423 7.16 9.01 9.45
C ARG A 423 6.73 9.18 7.99
N MET A 424 5.48 9.59 7.80
CA MET A 424 5.00 10.05 6.50
C MET A 424 5.53 11.46 6.27
N GLU A 425 6.14 11.71 5.12
CA GLU A 425 6.60 13.06 4.77
C GLU A 425 5.39 13.98 4.58
N ASN A 426 5.52 15.23 5.04
CA ASN A 426 4.55 16.28 4.79
C ASN A 426 4.85 16.99 3.47
N LEU A 427 3.82 17.52 2.81
CA LEU A 427 3.95 18.37 1.63
C LEU A 427 4.86 19.55 1.94
N ARG A 428 5.70 19.91 0.98
CA ARG A 428 6.49 21.15 1.01
C ARG A 428 5.74 22.27 0.29
N PRO A 429 6.07 23.55 0.54
CA PRO A 429 5.45 24.67 -0.17
C PRO A 429 5.48 24.50 -1.70
N GLU A 430 6.60 24.05 -2.25
CA GLU A 430 6.75 23.78 -3.69
C GLU A 430 5.88 22.63 -4.22
N ASP A 431 5.58 21.63 -3.36
CA ASP A 431 4.73 20.50 -3.73
C ASP A 431 3.28 20.98 -3.95
N LEU A 432 2.80 21.98 -3.19
CA LEU A 432 1.46 22.57 -3.34
C LEU A 432 1.29 23.30 -4.68
N SER A 433 2.26 24.13 -5.05
CA SER A 433 2.29 24.76 -6.37
C SER A 433 2.37 23.69 -7.46
N GLY A 434 3.14 22.62 -7.23
CA GLY A 434 3.23 21.45 -8.11
C GLY A 434 1.89 20.72 -8.30
N LEU A 435 1.14 20.48 -7.22
CA LEU A 435 -0.19 19.87 -7.27
C LEU A 435 -1.15 20.70 -8.12
N THR A 436 -1.14 22.01 -7.95
CA THR A 436 -1.96 22.91 -8.77
C THR A 436 -1.62 22.80 -10.25
N LYS A 437 -0.33 22.82 -10.61
CA LYS A 437 0.10 22.67 -12.01
C LYS A 437 -0.34 21.34 -12.60
N ARG A 438 -0.56 20.33 -11.76
CA ARG A 438 -1.10 19.01 -12.10
C ARG A 438 -2.63 18.94 -12.10
N GLY A 439 -3.31 20.08 -11.93
CA GLY A 439 -4.78 20.17 -11.98
C GLY A 439 -5.49 19.90 -10.67
N PHE A 440 -4.79 19.90 -9.52
CA PHE A 440 -5.45 19.79 -8.23
C PHE A 440 -6.07 21.11 -7.79
N GLU A 441 -7.24 21.00 -7.18
CA GLU A 441 -7.82 22.08 -6.38
C GLU A 441 -7.35 21.95 -4.93
N ILE A 442 -6.96 23.06 -4.31
CA ILE A 442 -6.48 23.05 -2.93
C ILE A 442 -7.54 23.66 -2.01
N GLY A 443 -7.91 22.91 -0.98
CA GLY A 443 -8.77 23.33 0.12
C GLY A 443 -8.04 23.36 1.45
N SER A 444 -8.70 23.89 2.48
CA SER A 444 -8.16 23.98 3.83
C SER A 444 -8.61 22.79 4.70
N HIS A 445 -7.72 22.39 5.63
CA HIS A 445 -7.98 21.37 6.64
C HIS A 445 -7.48 21.78 8.04
N THR A 446 -7.77 23.03 8.46
CA THR A 446 -7.28 23.68 9.70
C THR A 446 -5.76 23.90 9.71
N VAL A 447 -5.18 24.50 10.75
CA VAL A 447 -3.72 24.66 10.86
C VAL A 447 -3.14 23.37 11.46
N ASN A 448 -3.70 22.96 12.59
CA ASN A 448 -3.12 21.93 13.47
C ASN A 448 -3.88 20.60 13.45
N HIS A 449 -4.83 20.41 12.51
CA HIS A 449 -5.68 19.23 12.43
C HIS A 449 -6.49 19.04 13.75
N VAL A 450 -7.05 20.14 14.26
CA VAL A 450 -7.82 20.17 15.52
C VAL A 450 -9.23 19.64 15.29
N ASP A 451 -9.76 18.91 16.27
CA ASP A 451 -11.19 18.55 16.30
C ASP A 451 -12.03 19.78 16.67
N LEU A 452 -12.60 20.46 15.67
CA LEU A 452 -13.43 21.66 15.90
C LEU A 452 -14.71 21.37 16.69
N GLY A 453 -15.08 20.09 16.86
CA GLY A 453 -16.16 19.65 17.72
C GLY A 453 -15.82 19.67 19.20
N GLN A 454 -14.52 19.68 19.54
CA GLN A 454 -14.02 19.64 20.92
C GLN A 454 -13.32 20.92 21.35
N CYS A 455 -12.85 21.76 20.42
CA CYS A 455 -12.20 23.03 20.74
C CYS A 455 -13.20 24.19 20.93
N GLY A 456 -12.74 25.26 21.58
CA GLY A 456 -13.53 26.48 21.77
C GLY A 456 -13.75 27.27 20.46
N ASP A 457 -14.76 28.14 20.43
CA ASP A 457 -15.12 28.94 19.25
C ASP A 457 -13.98 29.83 18.74
N GLU A 458 -13.28 30.51 19.65
CA GLU A 458 -12.14 31.38 19.34
C GLU A 458 -10.94 30.60 18.77
N GLU A 459 -10.71 29.39 19.25
CA GLU A 459 -9.68 28.51 18.70
C GLU A 459 -10.09 28.00 17.32
N ALA A 460 -11.34 27.55 17.17
CA ALA A 460 -11.87 27.09 15.89
C ALA A 460 -11.79 28.18 14.82
N TYR A 461 -12.19 29.42 15.15
CA TYR A 461 -12.13 30.53 14.21
C TYR A 461 -10.69 30.87 13.79
N ARG A 462 -9.75 30.90 14.75
CA ARG A 462 -8.32 31.09 14.44
C ARG A 462 -7.74 29.99 13.56
N GLU A 463 -8.04 28.73 13.85
CA GLU A 463 -7.62 27.56 13.05
C GLU A 463 -8.13 27.65 11.61
N LEU A 464 -9.35 28.14 11.41
CA LEU A 464 -9.95 28.32 10.08
C LEU A 464 -9.31 29.48 9.32
N VAL A 465 -9.26 30.66 9.93
CA VAL A 465 -8.75 31.89 9.27
C VAL A 465 -7.26 31.77 8.96
N GLN A 466 -6.45 31.29 9.91
CA GLN A 466 -5.01 31.15 9.72
C GLN A 466 -4.69 30.13 8.64
N SER A 467 -5.36 28.97 8.63
CA SER A 467 -5.13 27.95 7.61
C SER A 467 -5.48 28.44 6.21
N LYS A 468 -6.59 29.19 6.07
CA LYS A 468 -6.93 29.87 4.82
C LYS A 468 -5.80 30.81 4.40
N HIS A 469 -5.36 31.69 5.30
CA HIS A 469 -4.34 32.70 5.02
C HIS A 469 -2.99 32.08 4.61
N ASP A 470 -2.54 31.05 5.33
CA ASP A 470 -1.28 30.34 5.03
C ASP A 470 -1.31 29.77 3.60
N LEU A 471 -2.40 29.07 3.26
CA LEU A 471 -2.56 28.44 1.96
C LEU A 471 -2.71 29.48 0.84
N GLU A 472 -3.49 30.53 1.04
CA GLU A 472 -3.64 31.62 0.06
C GLU A 472 -2.30 32.34 -0.19
N THR A 473 -1.48 32.49 0.85
CA THR A 473 -0.12 33.06 0.75
C THR A 473 0.79 32.19 -0.11
N ILE A 474 0.80 30.86 0.11
CA ILE A 474 1.63 29.93 -0.68
C ILE A 474 1.13 29.82 -2.13
N LEU A 475 -0.20 29.79 -2.32
CA LEU A 475 -0.81 29.51 -3.62
C LEU A 475 -1.03 30.76 -4.48
N ALA A 476 -0.90 31.95 -3.89
CA ALA A 476 -1.24 33.25 -4.47
C ALA A 476 -2.64 33.28 -5.11
N ARG A 477 -3.61 32.58 -4.50
CA ARG A 477 -5.00 32.52 -4.97
C ARG A 477 -5.96 32.25 -3.82
N PRO A 478 -7.27 32.55 -3.97
CA PRO A 478 -8.27 32.25 -2.94
C PRO A 478 -8.45 30.75 -2.68
N VAL A 479 -8.63 30.41 -1.40
CA VAL A 479 -8.98 29.05 -0.93
C VAL A 479 -10.42 29.06 -0.45
N LEU A 480 -11.32 28.50 -1.25
CA LEU A 480 -12.77 28.62 -1.06
C LEU A 480 -13.44 27.39 -0.43
N MET A 481 -12.71 26.28 -0.35
CA MET A 481 -13.23 24.99 0.09
C MET A 481 -12.57 24.56 1.41
N PHE A 482 -13.36 24.01 2.32
CA PHE A 482 -12.89 23.51 3.62
C PHE A 482 -13.32 22.05 3.85
N SER A 483 -12.42 21.23 4.35
CA SER A 483 -12.70 19.87 4.81
C SER A 483 -12.53 19.82 6.32
N PHE A 484 -13.45 19.14 7.02
CA PHE A 484 -13.45 19.07 8.47
C PHE A 484 -12.56 17.90 8.97
N PRO A 485 -11.54 18.13 9.84
CA PRO A 485 -10.72 17.06 10.43
C PRO A 485 -11.55 15.98 11.14
N PHE A 486 -11.30 14.71 10.86
CA PHE A 486 -12.13 13.56 11.28
C PHE A 486 -13.55 13.51 10.67
N GLY A 487 -14.24 14.65 10.59
CA GLY A 487 -15.45 14.90 9.81
C GLY A 487 -16.68 14.05 10.16
N ARG A 488 -16.72 13.41 11.33
CA ARG A 488 -17.89 12.62 11.75
C ARG A 488 -18.98 13.54 12.29
N LYS A 489 -20.21 13.03 12.40
CA LYS A 489 -21.38 13.81 12.85
C LYS A 489 -21.17 14.45 14.23
N ASN A 490 -20.50 13.74 15.14
CA ASN A 490 -20.20 14.24 16.49
C ASN A 490 -19.08 15.29 16.51
N ASN A 491 -18.30 15.42 15.42
CA ASN A 491 -17.31 16.50 15.30
C ASN A 491 -17.96 17.80 14.82
N ILE A 492 -19.05 17.73 14.04
CA ILE A 492 -19.69 18.92 13.45
C ILE A 492 -20.79 19.43 14.38
N ARG A 493 -20.42 20.30 15.33
CA ARG A 493 -21.37 21.01 16.20
C ARG A 493 -22.02 22.21 15.49
N GLU A 494 -23.17 22.64 16.00
CA GLU A 494 -24.07 23.62 15.37
C GLU A 494 -23.40 24.94 14.97
N LYS A 495 -22.47 25.45 15.79
CA LYS A 495 -21.78 26.73 15.54
C LYS A 495 -20.71 26.66 14.45
N VAL A 496 -20.11 25.49 14.19
CA VAL A 496 -18.93 25.40 13.30
C VAL A 496 -19.24 25.76 11.85
N PRO A 497 -20.36 25.32 11.22
CA PRO A 497 -20.73 25.79 9.89
C PRO A 497 -20.82 27.31 9.76
N GLU A 498 -21.23 28.02 10.81
CA GLU A 498 -21.23 29.48 10.85
C GLU A 498 -19.82 30.05 10.89
N LEU A 499 -18.94 29.51 11.75
CA LEU A 499 -17.53 29.93 11.82
C LEU A 499 -16.80 29.71 10.48
N VAL A 500 -17.09 28.59 9.79
CA VAL A 500 -16.54 28.29 8.46
C VAL A 500 -17.01 29.31 7.42
N ARG A 501 -18.27 29.75 7.48
CA ARG A 501 -18.78 30.86 6.63
C ARG A 501 -18.09 32.17 6.96
N GLN A 502 -17.96 32.52 8.23
CA GLN A 502 -17.32 33.74 8.70
C GLN A 502 -15.83 33.80 8.34
N ALA A 503 -15.15 32.64 8.27
CA ALA A 503 -13.78 32.53 7.79
C ALA A 503 -13.64 32.69 6.26
N GLY A 504 -14.76 32.83 5.53
CA GLY A 504 -14.77 33.09 4.09
C GLY A 504 -14.66 31.85 3.21
N TYR A 505 -15.03 30.67 3.72
CA TYR A 505 -15.20 29.47 2.89
C TYR A 505 -16.62 29.43 2.29
N GLN A 506 -16.73 28.86 1.08
CA GLN A 506 -18.00 28.73 0.35
C GLN A 506 -18.65 27.37 0.52
N THR A 507 -17.86 26.33 0.82
CA THR A 507 -18.35 24.97 1.05
C THR A 507 -17.55 24.26 2.14
N MET A 508 -18.22 23.33 2.82
CA MET A 508 -17.64 22.46 3.84
C MET A 508 -17.93 21.00 3.52
N PHE A 509 -16.88 20.17 3.60
CA PHE A 509 -16.96 18.73 3.41
C PHE A 509 -16.81 17.96 4.73
N SER A 510 -17.65 16.94 4.90
CA SER A 510 -17.65 16.03 6.05
C SER A 510 -17.14 14.63 5.67
N ALA A 511 -16.98 13.72 6.62
CA ALA A 511 -16.47 12.36 6.41
C ALA A 511 -17.35 11.26 7.06
N HIS A 512 -18.65 11.54 7.28
CA HIS A 512 -19.58 10.57 7.88
C HIS A 512 -20.33 9.67 6.88
N GLY A 513 -19.92 9.68 5.60
CA GLY A 513 -20.53 8.87 4.54
C GLY A 513 -21.81 9.47 3.99
N GLY A 514 -22.08 9.26 2.70
CA GLY A 514 -23.31 9.72 2.07
C GLY A 514 -23.14 10.07 0.59
N TYR A 515 -24.13 10.77 0.06
CA TYR A 515 -24.18 11.25 -1.31
C TYR A 515 -24.50 12.75 -1.32
N VAL A 516 -24.08 13.42 -2.38
CA VAL A 516 -24.36 14.84 -2.59
C VAL A 516 -25.39 15.00 -3.70
N THR A 517 -26.31 15.94 -3.55
CA THR A 517 -27.30 16.34 -4.55
C THR A 517 -27.32 17.86 -4.64
N GLY A 518 -27.93 18.43 -5.69
CA GLY A 518 -28.13 19.88 -5.77
C GLY A 518 -28.84 20.49 -4.57
N SER A 519 -29.66 19.71 -3.86
CA SER A 519 -30.37 20.13 -2.64
C SER A 519 -29.61 19.87 -1.33
N SER A 520 -28.32 19.52 -1.39
CA SER A 520 -27.51 19.31 -0.18
C SER A 520 -27.15 20.64 0.46
N ASP A 521 -26.91 20.67 1.78
CA ASP A 521 -26.35 21.84 2.44
C ASP A 521 -24.90 22.05 1.97
N PRO A 522 -24.55 23.22 1.37
CA PRO A 522 -23.17 23.52 0.95
C PRO A 522 -22.15 23.42 2.09
N PHE A 523 -22.60 23.52 3.35
CA PHE A 523 -21.76 23.40 4.54
C PHE A 523 -21.91 22.04 5.23
N ASN A 524 -22.39 21.01 4.54
CA ASN A 524 -22.38 19.63 5.02
C ASN A 524 -22.34 18.63 3.86
N LEU A 525 -21.35 18.78 2.96
CA LEU A 525 -21.18 17.90 1.82
C LEU A 525 -20.57 16.57 2.26
N CYS A 526 -21.33 15.49 2.12
CA CYS A 526 -20.94 14.17 2.59
C CYS A 526 -19.87 13.54 1.69
N ARG A 527 -18.85 12.93 2.30
CA ARG A 527 -17.81 12.15 1.62
C ARG A 527 -17.76 10.72 2.14
N MET A 528 -17.36 9.82 1.26
CA MET A 528 -17.24 8.39 1.49
C MET A 528 -15.77 8.02 1.60
N GLY A 529 -15.36 7.50 2.75
CA GLY A 529 -13.99 7.05 2.98
C GLY A 529 -13.65 5.84 2.11
N VAL A 530 -12.50 5.88 1.45
CA VAL A 530 -11.97 4.77 0.64
C VAL A 530 -10.67 4.28 1.27
N SER A 531 -10.44 2.97 1.17
CA SER A 531 -9.29 2.29 1.76
C SER A 531 -8.88 1.06 0.96
N GLU A 532 -7.75 0.46 1.30
CA GLU A 532 -7.16 -0.70 0.62
C GLU A 532 -8.13 -1.88 0.46
N VAL A 533 -9.11 -2.03 1.36
CA VAL A 533 -10.06 -3.16 1.33
C VAL A 533 -11.14 -3.03 0.26
N HIS A 534 -11.34 -1.85 -0.32
CA HIS A 534 -12.35 -1.63 -1.36
C HIS A 534 -11.81 -2.14 -2.70
N ARG A 535 -12.23 -3.31 -3.17
CA ARG A 535 -11.89 -3.75 -4.54
C ARG A 535 -12.72 -2.96 -5.57
N PRO A 536 -12.37 -2.99 -6.87
CA PRO A 536 -13.16 -2.38 -7.93
C PRO A 536 -14.67 -2.59 -7.79
N LEU A 537 -15.10 -3.85 -7.62
CA LEU A 537 -16.52 -4.16 -7.47
C LEU A 537 -17.13 -3.62 -6.17
N ASP A 538 -16.40 -3.66 -5.04
CA ASP A 538 -16.90 -3.10 -3.78
C ASP A 538 -17.14 -1.59 -3.93
N LEU A 539 -16.21 -0.88 -4.57
CA LEU A 539 -16.29 0.55 -4.83
C LEU A 539 -17.52 0.89 -5.69
N LEU A 540 -17.81 0.11 -6.74
CA LEU A 540 -19.02 0.27 -7.54
C LEU A 540 -20.29 0.10 -6.69
N MET A 541 -20.34 -0.93 -5.86
CA MET A 541 -21.49 -1.16 -4.99
C MET A 541 -21.67 -0.02 -3.98
N GLU A 542 -20.59 0.57 -3.49
CA GLU A 542 -20.67 1.66 -2.51
C GLU A 542 -21.11 2.99 -3.14
N ILE A 543 -20.53 3.36 -4.27
CA ILE A 543 -20.95 4.54 -5.04
C ILE A 543 -22.41 4.40 -5.48
N GLU A 544 -22.85 3.19 -5.84
CA GLU A 544 -24.25 2.91 -6.13
C GLU A 544 -25.10 2.60 -4.89
N GLY A 545 -24.59 2.65 -3.66
CA GLY A 545 -25.39 2.41 -2.45
C GLY A 545 -26.07 1.04 -2.38
N LEU A 546 -25.48 0.08 -3.08
CA LEU A 546 -25.83 -1.34 -3.10
C LEU A 546 -24.92 -2.16 -2.17
N SER A 547 -23.98 -1.51 -1.49
CA SER A 547 -23.17 -2.16 -0.48
C SER A 547 -24.04 -2.60 0.70
N LEU A 548 -23.73 -3.75 1.30
CA LEU A 548 -24.39 -4.23 2.53
C LEU A 548 -24.48 -3.16 3.63
N GLY A 549 -23.47 -2.31 3.77
CA GLY A 549 -23.49 -1.18 4.71
C GLY A 549 -24.55 -0.13 4.36
N ALA A 550 -24.61 0.28 3.09
CA ALA A 550 -25.62 1.21 2.60
C ALA A 550 -27.05 0.67 2.73
N LEU A 551 -27.25 -0.61 2.41
CA LEU A 551 -28.56 -1.28 2.57
C LEU A 551 -28.99 -1.33 4.04
N LYS A 552 -28.08 -1.68 4.96
CA LYS A 552 -28.37 -1.69 6.40
C LYS A 552 -28.76 -0.30 6.93
N MET A 553 -28.11 0.75 6.45
CA MET A 553 -28.48 2.14 6.80
C MET A 553 -29.84 2.55 6.23
N GLY A 554 -30.15 2.16 4.99
CA GLY A 554 -31.47 2.39 4.38
C GLY A 554 -32.59 1.70 5.16
N TRP A 555 -32.38 0.45 5.56
CA TRP A 555 -33.30 -0.32 6.40
C TRP A 555 -33.54 0.35 7.77
N LYS A 556 -32.48 0.82 8.45
CA LYS A 556 -32.63 1.56 9.72
C LYS A 556 -33.39 2.88 9.60
N LYS A 557 -33.27 3.57 8.45
CA LYS A 557 -34.05 4.80 8.20
C LYS A 557 -35.53 4.52 7.95
N LEU A 558 -35.84 3.42 7.27
CA LEU A 558 -37.22 3.00 7.00
C LEU A 558 -37.88 2.36 8.23
N TRP A 559 -37.09 1.79 9.15
CA TRP A 559 -37.59 1.13 10.36
C TRP A 559 -36.73 1.46 11.60
N PRO A 560 -36.92 2.65 12.21
CA PRO A 560 -36.08 3.13 13.32
C PRO A 560 -36.13 2.24 14.58
N ASN A 561 -37.19 1.45 14.75
CA ASN A 561 -37.49 0.68 15.95
C ASN A 561 -37.20 -0.83 15.87
N SER A 562 -36.46 -1.32 14.86
CA SER A 562 -36.03 -2.73 14.89
C SER A 562 -34.90 -2.92 15.91
N ARG A 563 -35.30 -3.25 17.14
CA ARG A 563 -34.40 -3.67 18.22
C ARG A 563 -33.52 -4.83 17.74
N SER A 564 -32.21 -4.67 17.85
CA SER A 564 -31.26 -5.78 17.74
C SER A 564 -31.40 -6.64 19.01
N SER A 565 -32.01 -7.81 18.86
CA SER A 565 -31.74 -8.98 19.72
C SER A 565 -30.39 -9.57 19.37
#